data_AF-A0AAV9PLX8-F1
#
_entry.id   AF-A0AAV9PLX8-F1
#
_cell.length_a   1.000
_cell.length_b   1.000
_cell.length_c   1.000
_cell.angle_alpha   90.00
_cell.angle_beta   90.00
_cell.angle_gamma   90.00
#
_symmetry.space_group_name_H-M   'P 1'
#
loop_
_entity.id
_entity.type
_entity.pdbx_description
1 polymer ?
#
loop_
_entity_poly.entity_id
_entity_poly.type
_entity_poly.pdbx_seq_one_letter_code
_entity_poly.pdbx_strand_id
1 'polypeptide(L)'
;MFDLMYHVPTTTDHGDEGLLRHAECEVHALLEVGRVYGCSDVVSLHIDNVLNIYRETILDECRNKPVSMLEVAVRYQCDWIFREAGLHLLGRSNKRWDLAQDRLKELGIQELFTAKREEFVSKLKAADHDLLSMSVRYERSTVTGEQAVAEMELPLAFFRSWLSPKICNAGKQGHRLHPGYAEVYHRLVRGREFLPGYNEIGEYLRKSHGLESGYGPSVAFVADLQMGVDAVFKVAADRVKHLTKVETAAKYPDETSVLSRGLTCMEISDDELPWGKE
;
A
#
# COMPACT_ATOMS: atom_id res chain seq x y z
N MET A 1 -46.23 -14.51 -6.36
CA MET A 1 -45.40 -13.72 -7.30
C MET A 1 -44.06 -13.38 -6.61
N PHE A 2 -43.35 -14.40 -6.12
CA PHE A 2 -42.03 -14.30 -5.47
C PHE A 2 -41.06 -15.40 -5.96
N ASP A 3 -41.51 -16.32 -6.83
CA ASP A 3 -40.73 -17.49 -7.25
C ASP A 3 -39.78 -17.24 -8.43
N LEU A 4 -39.68 -16.01 -8.95
CA LEU A 4 -38.80 -15.72 -10.10
C LEU A 4 -37.36 -15.33 -9.71
N MET A 5 -37.05 -15.15 -8.43
CA MET A 5 -35.71 -14.71 -7.99
C MET A 5 -34.71 -15.85 -7.70
N TYR A 6 -35.13 -17.12 -7.83
CA TYR A 6 -34.30 -18.28 -7.43
C TYR A 6 -33.60 -19.03 -8.57
N HIS A 7 -33.64 -18.53 -9.81
CA HIS A 7 -33.09 -19.24 -10.97
C HIS A 7 -32.18 -18.37 -11.85
N VAL A 8 -31.17 -17.74 -11.25
CA VAL A 8 -30.00 -17.31 -12.04
C VAL A 8 -28.96 -18.45 -11.99
N PRO A 9 -28.68 -19.13 -13.12
CA PRO A 9 -27.79 -20.29 -13.12
C PRO A 9 -26.33 -19.84 -12.96
N THR A 10 -25.72 -20.19 -11.83
CA THR A 10 -24.29 -19.98 -11.57
C THR A 10 -23.45 -21.07 -12.24
N THR A 11 -23.25 -20.99 -13.55
CA THR A 11 -22.16 -21.74 -14.19
C THR A 11 -21.67 -21.00 -15.42
N THR A 12 -20.51 -20.36 -15.34
CA THR A 12 -19.73 -20.02 -16.52
C THR A 12 -18.23 -20.08 -16.25
N ASP A 13 -17.60 -21.00 -16.96
CA ASP A 13 -16.16 -21.20 -17.12
C ASP A 13 -15.65 -20.10 -18.08
N HIS A 14 -15.54 -18.88 -17.56
CA HIS A 14 -15.04 -17.72 -18.28
C HIS A 14 -13.74 -17.27 -17.62
N GLY A 15 -12.71 -16.96 -18.42
CA GLY A 15 -11.50 -16.31 -17.89
C GLY A 15 -11.86 -15.01 -17.16
N ASP A 16 -10.96 -14.49 -16.31
CA ASP A 16 -11.23 -13.40 -15.37
C ASP A 16 -11.95 -12.17 -15.98
N GLU A 17 -11.65 -11.79 -17.23
CA GLU A 17 -12.32 -10.68 -17.92
C GLU A 17 -13.79 -10.96 -18.28
N GLY A 18 -14.14 -12.22 -18.54
CA GLY A 18 -15.52 -12.63 -18.82
C GLY A 18 -16.39 -12.66 -17.56
N LEU A 19 -15.78 -12.94 -16.40
CA LEU A 19 -16.48 -12.98 -15.10
C LEU A 19 -16.92 -11.57 -14.66
N LEU A 20 -16.04 -10.57 -14.78
CA LEU A 20 -16.40 -9.19 -14.43
C LEU A 20 -17.52 -8.64 -15.33
N ARG A 21 -17.46 -8.91 -16.64
CA ARG A 21 -18.53 -8.54 -17.57
C ARG A 21 -19.86 -9.18 -17.23
N HIS A 22 -19.83 -10.44 -16.78
CA HIS A 22 -21.04 -11.13 -16.35
C HIS A 22 -21.64 -10.47 -15.10
N ALA A 23 -20.81 -10.17 -14.11
CA ALA A 23 -21.22 -9.44 -12.91
C ALA A 23 -21.84 -8.07 -13.27
N GLU A 24 -21.22 -7.31 -14.18
CA GLU A 24 -21.76 -6.03 -14.64
C GLU A 24 -23.14 -6.17 -15.31
N CYS A 25 -23.33 -7.19 -16.15
CA CYS A 25 -24.64 -7.45 -16.77
C CYS A 25 -25.72 -7.78 -15.74
N GLU A 26 -25.41 -8.64 -14.76
CA GLU A 26 -26.35 -9.00 -13.70
C GLU A 26 -26.70 -7.81 -12.82
N VAL A 27 -25.70 -7.04 -12.40
CA VAL A 27 -25.89 -5.81 -11.59
C VAL A 27 -26.73 -4.78 -12.36
N HIS A 28 -26.49 -4.60 -13.65
CA HIS A 28 -27.31 -3.69 -14.48
C HIS A 28 -28.77 -4.15 -14.56
N ALA A 29 -29.01 -5.45 -14.75
CA ALA A 29 -30.38 -5.99 -14.79
C ALA A 29 -31.10 -5.77 -13.45
N LEU A 30 -30.40 -6.00 -12.34
CA LEU A 30 -30.89 -5.76 -10.99
C LEU A 30 -31.23 -4.28 -10.77
N LEU A 31 -30.35 -3.35 -11.13
CA LEU A 31 -30.62 -1.91 -11.03
C LEU A 31 -31.87 -1.49 -11.81
N GLU A 32 -32.05 -1.99 -13.04
CA GLU A 32 -33.23 -1.68 -13.84
C GLU A 32 -34.52 -2.16 -13.16
N VAL A 33 -34.49 -3.36 -12.55
CA VAL A 33 -35.61 -3.85 -11.73
C VAL A 33 -35.85 -2.92 -10.54
N GLY A 34 -34.80 -2.56 -9.79
CA GLY A 34 -34.91 -1.65 -8.64
C GLY A 34 -35.55 -0.32 -9.00
N ARG A 35 -35.13 0.26 -10.13
CA ARG A 35 -35.66 1.52 -10.66
C ARG A 35 -37.11 1.41 -11.11
N VAL A 36 -37.47 0.37 -11.86
CA VAL A 36 -38.83 0.19 -12.40
C VAL A 36 -39.85 -0.05 -11.29
N TYR A 37 -39.47 -0.76 -10.24
CA TYR A 37 -40.38 -1.14 -9.15
C TYR A 37 -40.22 -0.30 -7.89
N GLY A 38 -39.32 0.69 -7.87
CA GLY A 38 -39.09 1.56 -6.72
C GLY A 38 -38.55 0.81 -5.49
N CYS A 39 -37.76 -0.25 -5.71
CA CYS A 39 -37.26 -1.14 -4.66
C CYS A 39 -35.72 -1.19 -4.59
N SER A 40 -35.05 -0.07 -4.89
CA SER A 40 -33.59 0.05 -4.92
C SER A 40 -32.90 -0.49 -3.67
N ASP A 41 -33.46 -0.25 -2.48
CA ASP A 41 -32.90 -0.71 -1.19
C ASP A 41 -32.89 -2.24 -1.05
N VAL A 42 -33.85 -2.94 -1.67
CA VAL A 42 -33.89 -4.40 -1.67
C VAL A 42 -32.90 -4.96 -2.68
N VAL A 43 -32.78 -4.28 -3.82
CA VAL A 43 -31.91 -4.66 -4.93
C VAL A 43 -30.44 -4.44 -4.59
N SER A 44 -30.09 -3.42 -3.80
CA SER A 44 -28.70 -3.15 -3.39
C SER A 44 -28.06 -4.33 -2.66
N LEU A 45 -28.80 -5.02 -1.77
CA LEU A 45 -28.34 -6.25 -1.12
C LEU A 45 -28.02 -7.37 -2.12
N HIS A 46 -28.82 -7.50 -3.18
CA HIS A 46 -28.56 -8.49 -4.22
C HIS A 46 -27.37 -8.12 -5.10
N ILE A 47 -27.21 -6.83 -5.43
CA ILE A 47 -26.04 -6.31 -6.14
C ILE A 47 -24.77 -6.63 -5.34
N ASP A 48 -24.76 -6.35 -4.04
CA ASP A 48 -23.63 -6.65 -3.17
C ASP A 48 -23.33 -8.14 -3.11
N ASN A 49 -24.35 -9.00 -3.08
CA ASN A 49 -24.16 -10.45 -3.12
C ASN A 49 -23.53 -10.91 -4.43
N VAL A 50 -24.00 -10.41 -5.59
CA VAL A 50 -23.42 -10.71 -6.90
C VAL A 50 -21.96 -10.28 -6.95
N LEU A 51 -21.67 -9.04 -6.54
CA LEU A 51 -20.30 -8.52 -6.52
C LEU A 51 -19.40 -9.31 -5.56
N ASN A 52 -19.93 -9.79 -4.43
CA ASN A 52 -19.17 -10.61 -3.49
C ASN A 52 -18.81 -12.01 -4.03
N ILE A 53 -19.58 -12.56 -4.96
CA ILE A 53 -19.21 -13.81 -5.66
C ILE A 53 -17.89 -13.63 -6.43
N TYR A 54 -17.69 -12.44 -7.01
CA TYR A 54 -16.51 -12.07 -7.79
C TYR A 54 -15.48 -11.25 -7.01
N ARG A 55 -15.54 -11.30 -5.67
CA ARG A 55 -14.78 -10.40 -4.80
C ARG A 55 -13.28 -10.39 -5.09
N GLU A 56 -12.66 -11.55 -5.29
CA GLU A 56 -11.21 -11.63 -5.52
C GLU A 56 -10.79 -10.93 -6.81
N THR A 57 -11.52 -11.16 -7.91
CA THR A 57 -11.31 -10.50 -9.20
C THR A 57 -11.51 -8.99 -9.09
N ILE A 58 -12.57 -8.56 -8.39
CA ILE A 58 -12.86 -7.13 -8.19
C ILE A 58 -11.77 -6.47 -7.33
N LEU A 59 -11.27 -7.12 -6.29
CA LEU A 59 -10.18 -6.59 -5.47
C LEU A 59 -8.88 -6.44 -6.29
N ASP A 60 -8.57 -7.38 -7.17
CA ASP A 60 -7.41 -7.25 -8.06
C ASP A 60 -7.59 -6.11 -9.08
N GLU A 61 -8.79 -5.94 -9.62
CA GLU A 61 -9.11 -4.80 -10.50
C GLU A 61 -9.10 -3.46 -9.74
N CYS A 62 -9.58 -3.39 -8.50
CA CYS A 62 -9.48 -2.19 -7.65
C CYS A 62 -8.02 -1.78 -7.48
N ARG A 63 -7.13 -2.77 -7.34
CA ARG A 63 -5.71 -2.55 -7.27
C ARG A 63 -5.12 -2.11 -8.60
N ASN A 64 -5.43 -2.78 -9.70
CA ASN A 64 -4.78 -2.59 -11.00
C ASN A 64 -5.34 -1.40 -11.79
N LYS A 65 -6.66 -1.21 -11.77
CA LYS A 65 -7.43 -0.19 -12.48
C LYS A 65 -8.37 0.57 -11.53
N PRO A 66 -7.84 1.24 -10.48
CA PRO A 66 -8.66 1.88 -9.45
C PRO A 66 -9.65 2.93 -10.00
N VAL A 67 -9.25 3.70 -11.02
CA VAL A 67 -10.13 4.72 -11.61
C VAL A 67 -11.36 4.08 -12.26
N SER A 68 -11.18 3.02 -13.04
CA SER A 68 -12.28 2.29 -13.66
C SER A 68 -13.20 1.66 -12.60
N MET A 69 -12.62 1.15 -11.51
CA MET A 69 -13.41 0.61 -10.41
C MET A 69 -14.15 1.68 -9.60
N LEU A 70 -13.62 2.91 -9.52
CA LEU A 70 -14.37 4.05 -8.97
C LEU A 70 -15.56 4.42 -9.86
N GLU A 71 -15.44 4.33 -11.19
CA GLU A 71 -16.58 4.53 -12.10
C GLU A 71 -17.68 3.50 -11.86
N VAL A 72 -17.29 2.22 -11.69
CA VAL A 72 -18.19 1.12 -11.32
C VAL A 72 -18.85 1.39 -9.97
N ALA A 73 -18.06 1.76 -8.95
CA ALA A 73 -18.57 2.01 -7.61
C ALA A 73 -19.55 3.19 -7.56
N VAL A 74 -19.26 4.30 -8.27
CA VAL A 74 -20.15 5.46 -8.36
C VAL A 74 -21.43 5.11 -9.12
N ARG A 75 -21.34 4.34 -10.20
CA ARG A 75 -22.51 3.91 -10.99
C ARG A 75 -23.45 3.04 -10.18
N TYR A 76 -22.90 2.11 -9.39
CA TYR A 76 -23.68 1.11 -8.65
C TYR A 76 -23.85 1.44 -7.16
N GLN A 77 -23.34 2.59 -6.70
CA GLN A 77 -23.33 3.00 -5.29
C GLN A 77 -22.79 1.91 -4.35
N CYS A 78 -21.69 1.27 -4.75
CA CYS A 78 -21.10 0.15 -4.01
C CYS A 78 -19.94 0.61 -3.11
N ASP A 79 -20.23 0.69 -1.80
CA ASP A 79 -19.34 1.23 -0.77
C ASP A 79 -17.96 0.59 -0.75
N TRP A 80 -17.88 -0.74 -0.68
CA TRP A 80 -16.62 -1.42 -0.45
C TRP A 80 -15.69 -1.34 -1.66
N ILE A 81 -16.24 -1.34 -2.89
CA ILE A 81 -15.46 -1.12 -4.12
C ILE A 81 -14.93 0.32 -4.14
N PHE A 82 -15.78 1.30 -3.76
CA PHE A 82 -15.37 2.70 -3.70
C PHE A 82 -14.19 2.90 -2.74
N ARG A 83 -14.31 2.35 -1.52
CA ARG A 83 -13.25 2.40 -0.51
C ARG A 83 -11.99 1.73 -1.05
N GLU A 84 -12.06 0.47 -1.48
CA GLU A 84 -10.87 -0.28 -1.92
C GLU A 84 -10.16 0.39 -3.11
N ALA A 85 -10.90 0.73 -4.18
CA ALA A 85 -10.33 1.40 -5.34
C ALA A 85 -9.77 2.77 -4.97
N GLY A 86 -10.44 3.48 -4.06
CA GLY A 86 -9.98 4.76 -3.54
C GLY A 86 -8.65 4.66 -2.80
N LEU A 87 -8.50 3.66 -1.93
CA LEU A 87 -7.25 3.38 -1.22
C LEU A 87 -6.08 3.16 -2.18
N HIS A 88 -6.28 2.31 -3.19
CA HIS A 88 -5.24 2.06 -4.18
C HIS A 88 -4.91 3.29 -5.00
N LEU A 89 -5.90 4.12 -5.37
CA LEU A 89 -5.65 5.37 -6.10
C LEU A 89 -4.84 6.36 -5.26
N LEU A 90 -5.24 6.58 -4.00
CA LEU A 90 -4.58 7.49 -3.07
C LEU A 90 -3.14 7.07 -2.77
N GLY A 91 -2.80 5.78 -2.91
CA GLY A 91 -1.44 5.27 -2.78
C GLY A 91 -0.57 5.37 -4.04
N ARG A 92 -1.10 5.77 -5.20
CA ARG A 92 -0.34 5.74 -6.46
C ARG A 92 0.72 6.84 -6.56
N SER A 93 1.66 6.70 -7.50
CA SER A 93 2.65 7.75 -7.78
C SER A 93 2.01 9.01 -8.36
N ASN A 94 2.68 10.17 -8.28
CA ASN A 94 2.16 11.43 -8.82
C ASN A 94 1.79 11.32 -10.30
N LYS A 95 2.64 10.67 -11.12
CA LYS A 95 2.34 10.43 -12.54
C LYS A 95 0.99 9.74 -12.76
N ARG A 96 0.66 8.73 -11.93
CA ARG A 96 -0.60 7.98 -12.05
C ARG A 96 -1.78 8.76 -11.46
N TRP A 97 -1.53 9.53 -10.40
CA TRP A 97 -2.51 10.43 -9.78
C TRP A 97 -2.94 11.56 -10.74
N ASP A 98 -1.98 12.20 -11.39
CA ASP A 98 -2.24 13.32 -12.32
C ASP A 98 -3.10 12.85 -13.51
N LEU A 99 -2.85 11.64 -14.02
CA LEU A 99 -3.66 11.02 -15.08
C LEU A 99 -5.10 10.70 -14.65
N ALA A 100 -5.38 10.60 -13.35
CA ALA A 100 -6.71 10.29 -12.85
C ALA A 100 -7.59 11.54 -12.66
N GLN A 101 -7.00 12.74 -12.63
CA GLN A 101 -7.69 13.98 -12.23
C GLN A 101 -8.93 14.28 -13.06
N ASP A 102 -8.83 14.21 -14.39
CA ASP A 102 -9.94 14.49 -15.29
C ASP A 102 -11.12 13.54 -15.03
N ARG A 103 -10.82 12.25 -14.79
CA ARG A 103 -11.84 11.24 -14.55
C ARG A 103 -12.49 11.38 -13.18
N LEU A 104 -11.73 11.73 -12.15
CA LEU A 104 -12.28 12.05 -10.83
C LEU A 104 -13.20 13.28 -10.88
N LYS A 105 -12.87 14.26 -11.73
CA LYS A 105 -13.69 15.45 -11.96
C LYS A 105 -15.00 15.10 -12.64
N GLU A 106 -14.96 14.27 -13.69
CA GLU A 106 -16.16 13.77 -14.37
C GLU A 106 -17.09 12.98 -13.44
N LEU A 107 -16.52 12.24 -12.49
CA LEU A 107 -17.26 11.52 -11.46
C LEU A 107 -17.76 12.40 -10.30
N GLY A 108 -17.38 13.68 -10.24
CA GLY A 108 -17.77 14.59 -9.15
C GLY A 108 -17.12 14.29 -7.79
N ILE A 109 -16.05 13.48 -7.75
CA ILE A 109 -15.38 13.04 -6.51
C ILE A 109 -13.97 13.65 -6.34
N GLN A 110 -13.56 14.55 -7.25
CA GLN A 110 -12.22 15.13 -7.27
C GLN A 110 -11.85 15.84 -5.96
N GLU A 111 -12.76 16.62 -5.38
CA GLU A 111 -12.48 17.41 -4.16
C GLU A 111 -12.16 16.50 -2.97
N LEU A 112 -12.98 15.47 -2.73
CA LEU A 112 -12.76 14.46 -1.70
C LEU A 112 -11.39 13.80 -1.87
N PHE A 113 -11.12 13.33 -3.08
CA PHE A 113 -9.88 12.60 -3.38
C PHE A 113 -8.65 13.51 -3.25
N THR A 114 -8.75 14.78 -3.61
CA THR A 114 -7.67 15.76 -3.45
C THR A 114 -7.36 15.99 -1.97
N ALA A 115 -8.37 16.22 -1.14
CA ALA A 115 -8.19 16.37 0.31
C ALA A 115 -7.58 15.11 0.95
N LYS A 116 -8.08 13.91 0.59
CA LYS A 116 -7.51 12.64 1.05
C LYS A 116 -6.08 12.41 0.58
N ARG A 117 -5.75 12.86 -0.63
CA ARG A 117 -4.38 12.77 -1.16
C ARG A 117 -3.42 13.67 -0.38
N GLU A 118 -3.85 14.85 0.03
CA GLU A 118 -3.06 15.74 0.89
C GLU A 118 -2.83 15.12 2.27
N GLU A 119 -3.86 14.54 2.88
CA GLU A 119 -3.74 13.81 4.15
C GLU A 119 -2.77 12.62 4.02
N PHE A 120 -2.87 11.86 2.93
CA PHE A 120 -1.95 10.77 2.61
C PHE A 120 -0.50 11.25 2.52
N VAL A 121 -0.24 12.33 1.77
CA VAL A 121 1.09 12.94 1.63
C VAL A 121 1.62 13.39 3.00
N SER A 122 0.75 13.93 3.86
CA SER A 122 1.11 14.35 5.22
C SER A 122 1.53 13.16 6.09
N LYS A 123 0.75 12.07 6.08
CA LYS A 123 1.09 10.82 6.78
C LYS A 123 2.42 10.23 6.31
N LEU A 124 2.67 10.25 4.99
CA LEU A 124 3.92 9.77 4.43
C LEU A 124 5.13 10.60 4.92
N LYS A 125 5.02 11.92 4.89
CA LYS A 125 6.07 12.83 5.41
C LYS A 125 6.33 12.59 6.90
N ALA A 126 5.28 12.37 7.69
CA ALA A 126 5.41 12.07 9.11
C ALA A 126 6.17 10.75 9.33
N ALA A 127 5.88 9.72 8.53
CA ALA A 127 6.60 8.45 8.58
C ALA A 127 8.08 8.58 8.16
N ASP A 128 8.36 9.36 7.12
CA ASP A 128 9.74 9.63 6.68
C ASP A 128 10.55 10.31 7.79
N HIS A 129 9.94 11.31 8.42
CA HIS A 129 10.53 12.00 9.57
C HIS A 129 10.75 11.03 10.74
N ASP A 130 9.75 10.21 11.07
CA ASP A 130 9.85 9.23 12.16
C ASP A 130 10.95 8.20 11.93
N LEU A 131 11.09 7.70 10.70
CA LEU A 131 12.16 6.77 10.32
C LEU A 131 13.56 7.42 10.39
N LEU A 132 13.70 8.67 9.98
CA LEU A 132 14.99 9.36 10.00
C LEU A 132 15.38 9.81 11.43
N SER A 133 14.40 10.12 12.27
CA SER A 133 14.60 10.60 13.64
C SER A 133 14.56 9.50 14.71
N MET A 134 14.29 8.24 14.33
CA MET A 134 14.19 7.16 15.31
C MET A 134 15.49 6.95 16.09
N SER A 135 15.32 6.47 17.32
CA SER A 135 16.36 5.91 18.17
C SER A 135 15.99 4.48 18.55
N VAL A 136 17.00 3.63 18.72
CA VAL A 136 16.80 2.22 19.04
C VAL A 136 17.65 1.90 20.27
N ARG A 137 16.99 1.32 21.28
CA ARG A 137 17.68 0.79 22.46
C ARG A 137 17.86 -0.71 22.27
N TYR A 138 19.09 -1.18 22.33
CA TYR A 138 19.39 -2.60 22.22
C TYR A 138 19.41 -3.25 23.60
N GLU A 139 18.51 -4.21 23.84
CA GLU A 139 18.44 -4.96 25.09
C GLU A 139 19.47 -6.12 25.11
N ARG A 140 20.76 -5.87 24.85
CA ARG A 140 21.80 -6.85 25.24
C ARG A 140 21.99 -6.71 26.74
N SER A 141 21.64 -7.76 27.46
CA SER A 141 21.43 -7.84 28.92
C SER A 141 22.66 -7.65 29.83
N THR A 142 23.71 -6.94 29.40
CA THR A 142 24.89 -6.69 30.25
C THR A 142 25.52 -5.30 30.09
N VAL A 143 24.99 -4.44 29.21
CA VAL A 143 25.60 -3.15 28.88
C VAL A 143 24.76 -2.02 29.45
N THR A 144 25.34 -1.20 30.35
CA THR A 144 24.64 -0.10 31.01
C THR A 144 24.40 1.07 30.06
N GLY A 145 23.18 1.61 30.07
CA GLY A 145 22.73 2.93 29.58
C GLY A 145 23.53 3.59 28.45
N GLU A 146 24.63 4.25 28.77
CA GLU A 146 25.41 5.06 27.83
C GLU A 146 26.17 4.22 26.78
N GLN A 147 26.67 3.05 27.15
CA GLN A 147 27.38 2.16 26.23
C GLN A 147 26.42 1.51 25.21
N ALA A 148 25.21 1.14 25.64
CA ALA A 148 24.19 0.58 24.75
C ALA A 148 23.70 1.61 23.71
N VAL A 149 23.69 2.91 24.07
CA VAL A 149 23.37 4.00 23.13
C VAL A 149 24.50 4.18 22.12
N ALA A 150 25.76 4.21 22.57
CA ALA A 150 26.92 4.33 21.68
C ALA A 150 27.05 3.15 20.69
N GLU A 151 26.71 1.92 21.13
CA GLU A 151 26.71 0.72 20.28
C GLU A 151 25.67 0.78 19.15
N MET A 152 24.58 1.55 19.32
CA MET A 152 23.50 1.65 18.32
C MET A 152 23.62 2.84 17.38
N GLU A 153 24.51 3.80 17.66
CA GLU A 153 24.74 4.96 16.78
C GLU A 153 25.26 4.53 15.40
N LEU A 154 26.17 3.55 15.32
CA LEU A 154 26.73 3.09 14.06
C LEU A 154 25.69 2.32 13.20
N PRO A 155 24.92 1.35 13.73
CA PRO A 155 23.76 0.79 13.04
C PRO A 155 22.75 1.83 12.55
N LEU A 156 22.43 2.83 13.39
CA LEU A 156 21.50 3.91 13.04
C LEU A 156 22.07 4.81 11.93
N ALA A 157 23.34 5.16 11.99
CA ALA A 157 24.03 5.93 10.97
C ALA A 157 24.05 5.19 9.63
N PHE A 158 24.33 3.87 9.66
CA PHE A 158 24.20 3.01 8.48
C PHE A 158 22.79 3.06 7.91
N PHE A 159 21.77 2.79 8.75
CA PHE A 159 20.37 2.81 8.32
C PHE A 159 19.97 4.14 7.69
N ARG A 160 20.30 5.28 8.33
CA ARG A 160 20.01 6.61 7.80
C ARG A 160 20.72 6.86 6.47
N SER A 161 21.97 6.42 6.33
CA SER A 161 22.72 6.52 5.07
C SER A 161 22.15 5.65 3.96
N TRP A 162 21.54 4.51 4.31
CA TRP A 162 20.85 3.62 3.38
C TRP A 162 19.48 4.17 2.96
N LEU A 163 18.73 4.71 3.93
CA LEU A 163 17.36 5.18 3.74
C LEU A 163 17.31 6.54 3.05
N SER A 164 18.18 7.48 3.44
CA SER A 164 18.15 8.86 2.96
C SER A 164 18.24 8.94 1.42
N PRO A 165 19.14 8.26 0.71
CA PRO A 165 19.13 8.23 -0.75
C PRO A 165 17.84 7.65 -1.35
N LYS A 166 17.17 6.72 -0.65
CA LYS A 166 15.95 6.06 -1.10
C LYS A 166 14.69 6.85 -0.82
N ILE A 167 14.73 7.89 0.02
CA ILE A 167 13.61 8.80 0.31
C ILE A 167 13.88 10.21 -0.24
N CYS A 168 15.13 10.68 -0.25
CA CYS A 168 15.52 12.06 -0.53
C CYS A 168 16.07 12.30 -1.94
N ASN A 169 16.65 11.31 -2.65
CA ASN A 169 17.21 11.57 -3.98
C ASN A 169 16.11 11.68 -5.05
N ALA A 170 15.97 12.90 -5.57
CA ALA A 170 15.03 13.33 -6.61
C ALA A 170 15.28 12.73 -8.02
N GLY A 171 15.72 11.48 -8.13
CA GLY A 171 16.09 10.92 -9.43
C GLY A 171 15.88 9.43 -9.64
N LYS A 172 15.81 8.58 -8.60
CA LYS A 172 15.73 7.13 -8.81
C LYS A 172 14.83 6.32 -7.88
N GLN A 173 14.39 6.84 -6.74
CA GLN A 173 13.33 6.25 -5.89
C GLN A 173 13.06 7.21 -4.71
N GLY A 174 11.79 7.49 -4.41
CA GLY A 174 11.33 7.82 -3.05
C GLY A 174 10.88 9.23 -2.69
N HIS A 175 11.43 10.31 -3.26
CA HIS A 175 10.94 11.64 -2.89
C HIS A 175 9.63 11.95 -3.64
N ARG A 176 8.64 12.60 -3.00
CA ARG A 176 7.43 13.13 -3.67
C ARG A 176 6.63 12.10 -4.48
N LEU A 177 6.45 10.88 -3.98
CA LEU A 177 5.57 9.89 -4.62
C LEU A 177 5.98 9.58 -6.07
N HIS A 178 7.30 9.55 -6.35
CA HIS A 178 7.82 9.03 -7.62
C HIS A 178 7.48 7.55 -7.80
N PRO A 179 7.47 7.03 -9.05
CA PRO A 179 7.31 5.60 -9.29
C PRO A 179 8.28 4.76 -8.43
N GLY A 180 7.78 3.72 -7.77
CA GLY A 180 8.56 2.84 -6.90
C GLY A 180 8.78 3.35 -5.46
N TYR A 181 8.22 4.50 -5.05
CA TYR A 181 8.41 4.99 -3.67
C TYR A 181 7.91 4.00 -2.60
N ALA A 182 6.75 3.37 -2.83
CA ALA A 182 6.12 2.43 -1.91
C ALA A 182 6.98 1.17 -1.66
N GLU A 183 7.85 0.83 -2.60
CA GLU A 183 8.72 -0.34 -2.52
C GLU A 183 9.62 -0.32 -1.29
N VAL A 184 10.13 0.86 -0.91
CA VAL A 184 11.00 1.01 0.25
C VAL A 184 10.29 0.54 1.52
N TYR A 185 9.04 0.98 1.73
CA TYR A 185 8.23 0.60 2.89
C TYR A 185 7.82 -0.86 2.85
N HIS A 186 7.44 -1.38 1.67
CA HIS A 186 7.13 -2.80 1.52
C HIS A 186 8.33 -3.70 1.82
N ARG A 187 9.53 -3.33 1.38
CA ARG A 187 10.77 -4.07 1.69
C ARG A 187 11.11 -4.02 3.17
N LEU A 188 10.94 -2.87 3.84
CA LEU A 188 11.11 -2.76 5.29
C LEU A 188 10.21 -3.76 6.03
N VAL A 189 8.93 -3.84 5.65
CA VAL A 189 7.95 -4.70 6.34
C VAL A 189 8.13 -6.20 6.02
N ARG A 190 8.60 -6.55 4.82
CA ARG A 190 8.85 -7.95 4.42
C ARG A 190 10.07 -8.58 5.11
N GLY A 191 10.98 -7.77 5.64
CA GLY A 191 12.10 -8.25 6.44
C GLY A 191 13.32 -8.67 5.63
N ARG A 192 14.21 -9.42 6.29
CA ARG A 192 15.65 -9.55 6.01
C ARG A 192 16.05 -9.90 4.57
N GLU A 193 15.23 -10.63 3.82
CA GLU A 193 15.54 -11.04 2.45
C GLU A 193 15.72 -9.85 1.48
N PHE A 194 15.11 -8.71 1.80
CA PHE A 194 15.15 -7.50 0.98
C PHE A 194 15.98 -6.37 1.61
N LEU A 195 16.68 -6.67 2.70
CA LEU A 195 17.47 -5.73 3.48
C LEU A 195 18.95 -5.78 3.10
N PRO A 196 19.70 -4.70 3.37
CA PRO A 196 21.14 -4.65 3.15
C PRO A 196 21.86 -5.85 3.77
N GLY A 197 22.58 -6.58 2.93
CA GLY A 197 23.41 -7.71 3.35
C GLY A 197 24.79 -7.28 3.85
N TYR A 198 25.53 -8.26 4.34
CA TYR A 198 26.88 -8.12 4.90
C TYR A 198 27.85 -7.32 4.02
N ASN A 199 27.75 -7.48 2.69
CA ASN A 199 28.59 -6.77 1.72
C ASN A 199 28.33 -5.26 1.71
N GLU A 200 27.07 -4.83 1.82
CA GLU A 200 26.69 -3.42 1.81
C GLU A 200 27.13 -2.71 3.10
N ILE A 201 27.05 -3.40 4.24
CA ILE A 201 27.59 -2.91 5.52
C ILE A 201 29.11 -2.74 5.44
N GLY A 202 29.81 -3.75 4.91
CA GLY A 202 31.26 -3.69 4.74
C GLY A 202 31.73 -2.59 3.78
N GLU A 203 30.93 -2.28 2.75
CA GLU A 203 31.19 -1.12 1.86
C GLU A 203 30.95 0.22 2.55
N TYR A 204 29.88 0.33 3.33
CA TYR A 204 29.61 1.54 4.10
C TYR A 204 30.76 1.85 5.05
N LEU A 205 31.22 0.86 5.83
CA LEU A 205 32.33 1.03 6.77
C LEU A 205 33.62 1.48 6.08
N ARG A 206 33.93 0.91 4.91
CA ARG A 206 35.10 1.33 4.11
C ARG A 206 35.00 2.79 3.68
N LYS A 207 33.81 3.21 3.22
CA LYS A 207 33.56 4.59 2.78
C LYS A 207 33.53 5.59 3.93
N SER A 208 32.91 5.26 5.06
CA SER A 208 32.73 6.18 6.20
C SER A 208 34.00 6.36 7.03
N HIS A 209 34.87 5.34 7.11
CA HIS A 209 36.11 5.36 7.89
C HIS A 209 37.38 5.52 7.05
N GLY A 210 37.27 5.73 5.74
CA GLY A 210 38.42 5.97 4.86
C GLY A 210 39.41 4.80 4.83
N LEU A 211 38.94 3.57 5.01
CA LEU A 211 39.79 2.38 5.01
C LEU A 211 40.30 2.13 3.57
N GLU A 212 41.62 2.18 3.38
CA GLU A 212 42.26 1.87 2.10
C GLU A 212 41.94 0.43 1.65
N SER A 213 41.89 0.23 0.33
CA SER A 213 41.61 -1.05 -0.32
C SER A 213 42.67 -2.11 0.05
N GLY A 214 42.47 -2.80 1.18
CA GLY A 214 43.36 -3.84 1.69
C GLY A 214 43.14 -4.21 3.15
N TYR A 215 42.64 -3.28 3.98
CA TYR A 215 42.29 -3.54 5.38
C TYR A 215 40.77 -3.47 5.57
N GLY A 216 40.12 -4.63 5.49
CA GLY A 216 38.69 -4.75 5.77
C GLY A 216 38.40 -4.75 7.28
N PRO A 217 37.22 -4.30 7.71
CA PRO A 217 36.76 -4.53 9.08
C PRO A 217 36.76 -6.03 9.41
N SER A 218 37.09 -6.37 10.66
CA SER A 218 37.07 -7.77 11.14
C SER A 218 35.71 -8.42 10.87
N VAL A 219 35.71 -9.70 10.49
CA VAL A 219 34.49 -10.48 10.27
C VAL A 219 33.58 -10.46 11.49
N ALA A 220 34.17 -10.56 12.70
CA ALA A 220 33.41 -10.50 13.94
C ALA A 220 32.73 -9.13 14.14
N PHE A 221 33.43 -8.04 13.80
CA PHE A 221 32.89 -6.69 13.93
C PHE A 221 31.72 -6.43 12.97
N VAL A 222 31.83 -6.88 11.70
CA VAL A 222 30.72 -6.73 10.74
C VAL A 222 29.54 -7.61 11.13
N ALA A 223 29.77 -8.79 11.70
CA ALA A 223 28.69 -9.65 12.22
C ALA A 223 27.95 -9.01 13.39
N ASP A 224 28.66 -8.42 14.36
CA ASP A 224 28.03 -7.68 15.46
C ASP A 224 27.27 -6.44 14.95
N LEU A 225 27.85 -5.69 14.00
CA LEU A 225 27.18 -4.55 13.39
C LEU A 225 25.92 -4.97 12.62
N GLN A 226 25.95 -6.09 11.89
CA GLN A 226 24.78 -6.63 11.20
C GLN A 226 23.64 -6.88 12.19
N MET A 227 23.91 -7.45 13.37
CA MET A 227 22.88 -7.67 14.40
C MET A 227 22.23 -6.36 14.86
N GLY A 228 23.03 -5.31 15.07
CA GLY A 228 22.52 -3.98 15.40
C GLY A 228 21.70 -3.38 14.26
N VAL A 229 22.16 -3.53 13.02
CA VAL A 229 21.45 -3.09 11.82
C VAL A 229 20.10 -3.81 11.72
N ASP A 230 20.05 -5.12 11.91
CA ASP A 230 18.80 -5.88 11.87
C ASP A 230 17.80 -5.42 12.93
N ALA A 231 18.29 -5.09 14.14
CA ALA A 231 17.44 -4.54 15.20
C ALA A 231 16.86 -3.18 14.79
N VAL A 232 17.67 -2.31 14.19
CA VAL A 232 17.22 -1.01 13.65
C VAL A 232 16.17 -1.19 12.56
N PHE A 233 16.41 -2.10 11.61
CA PHE A 233 15.47 -2.39 10.54
C PHE A 233 14.16 -3.00 11.05
N LYS A 234 14.21 -3.84 12.09
CA LYS A 234 13.00 -4.37 12.73
C LYS A 234 12.15 -3.25 13.34
N VAL A 235 12.76 -2.33 14.08
CA VAL A 235 12.05 -1.17 14.65
C VAL A 235 11.49 -0.26 13.55
N ALA A 236 12.25 -0.03 12.49
CA ALA A 236 11.77 0.71 11.32
C ALA A 236 10.55 0.04 10.67
N ALA A 237 10.60 -1.28 10.48
CA ALA A 237 9.52 -2.07 9.92
C ALA A 237 8.23 -1.94 10.76
N ASP A 238 8.34 -2.06 12.08
CA ASP A 238 7.21 -1.91 13.00
C ASP A 238 6.57 -0.51 12.90
N ARG A 239 7.40 0.54 12.78
CA ARG A 239 6.94 1.94 12.63
C ARG A 239 6.14 2.17 11.35
N VAL A 240 6.49 1.52 10.24
CA VAL A 240 5.80 1.72 8.94
C VAL A 240 4.82 0.61 8.56
N LYS A 241 4.68 -0.44 9.37
CA LYS A 241 3.77 -1.56 9.10
C LYS A 241 2.33 -1.12 8.85
N HIS A 242 1.88 -0.09 9.57
CA HIS A 242 0.55 0.47 9.41
C HIS A 242 0.33 1.13 8.03
N LEU A 243 1.41 1.55 7.34
CA LEU A 243 1.31 2.17 6.03
C LEU A 243 1.09 1.16 4.90
N THR A 244 1.50 -0.09 5.13
CA THR A 244 1.47 -1.17 4.15
C THR A 244 0.33 -2.16 4.41
N LYS A 245 -0.69 -1.78 5.19
CA LYS A 245 -1.83 -2.65 5.53
C LYS A 245 -2.55 -3.07 4.26
N VAL A 246 -2.33 -4.30 3.82
CA VAL A 246 -3.08 -4.94 2.76
C VAL A 246 -3.49 -6.29 3.34
N GLU A 247 -4.75 -6.43 3.77
CA GLU A 247 -5.30 -7.73 4.20
C GLU A 247 -5.17 -8.79 3.07
N THR A 248 -5.10 -8.34 1.82
CA THR A 248 -4.88 -9.16 0.61
C THR A 248 -3.40 -9.40 0.25
N ALA A 249 -2.41 -8.84 0.96
CA ALA A 249 -1.00 -9.03 0.60
C ALA A 249 -0.51 -10.47 0.82
N ALA A 250 -1.19 -11.25 1.66
CA ALA A 250 -0.86 -12.64 1.92
C ALA A 250 -1.10 -13.57 0.70
N LYS A 251 -1.89 -13.16 -0.30
CA LYS A 251 -2.30 -14.05 -1.41
C LYS A 251 -1.46 -13.96 -2.69
N TYR A 252 -0.54 -13.00 -2.81
CA TYR A 252 0.20 -12.80 -4.06
C TYR A 252 1.70 -12.63 -3.79
N PRO A 253 2.49 -13.71 -3.89
CA PRO A 253 3.93 -13.72 -3.61
C PRO A 253 4.77 -13.02 -4.68
N ASP A 254 4.19 -12.63 -5.82
CA ASP A 254 4.98 -12.25 -7.00
C ASP A 254 5.65 -10.85 -6.87
N GLU A 255 6.96 -10.81 -7.10
CA GLU A 255 7.83 -9.65 -6.90
C GLU A 255 7.52 -8.49 -7.85
N THR A 256 7.12 -8.81 -9.08
CA THR A 256 6.71 -7.82 -10.11
C THR A 256 5.49 -7.02 -9.68
N SER A 257 4.62 -7.62 -8.86
CA SER A 257 3.40 -6.99 -8.36
C SER A 257 3.68 -5.98 -7.23
N VAL A 258 4.84 -6.05 -6.56
CA VAL A 258 5.21 -5.15 -5.46
C VAL A 258 5.57 -3.76 -5.99
N LEU A 259 6.23 -3.70 -7.14
CA LEU A 259 6.65 -2.46 -7.80
C LEU A 259 5.46 -1.58 -8.24
N SER A 260 4.28 -2.17 -8.40
CA SER A 260 3.06 -1.48 -8.82
C SER A 260 2.10 -1.13 -7.67
N ARG A 261 2.33 -1.65 -6.45
CA ARG A 261 1.49 -1.41 -5.27
C ARG A 261 1.77 -0.03 -4.68
N GLY A 262 0.72 0.76 -4.51
CA GLY A 262 0.75 1.95 -3.67
C GLY A 262 0.64 1.58 -2.19
N LEU A 263 0.89 2.55 -1.32
CA LEU A 263 0.57 2.41 0.11
C LEU A 263 -0.94 2.57 0.34
N THR A 264 -1.50 1.79 1.26
CA THR A 264 -2.95 1.66 1.49
C THR A 264 -3.32 2.09 2.91
N CYS A 265 -2.74 3.20 3.37
CA CYS A 265 -2.84 3.67 4.76
C CYS A 265 -3.95 4.69 5.02
N MET A 266 -4.72 4.99 3.98
CA MET A 266 -5.87 5.86 4.06
C MET A 266 -7.11 5.06 4.43
N GLU A 267 -8.17 5.75 4.81
CA GLU A 267 -9.51 5.19 4.98
C GLU A 267 -10.51 6.23 4.47
N ILE A 268 -11.60 5.76 3.86
CA ILE A 268 -12.74 6.57 3.44
C ILE A 268 -13.92 6.12 4.29
N SER A 269 -14.44 7.03 5.08
CA SER A 269 -15.51 6.81 6.05
C SER A 269 -16.88 6.82 5.37
N ASP A 270 -17.91 6.32 6.05
CA ASP A 270 -19.27 6.20 5.50
C ASP A 270 -19.86 7.57 5.14
N ASP A 271 -19.59 8.59 5.95
CA ASP A 271 -20.03 9.99 5.74
C ASP A 271 -19.30 10.70 4.59
N GLU A 272 -18.21 10.10 4.10
CA GLU A 272 -17.41 10.61 3.00
C GLU A 272 -17.85 10.05 1.64
N LEU A 273 -18.79 9.08 1.62
CA LEU A 273 -19.30 8.49 0.40
C LEU A 273 -20.13 9.51 -0.42
N PRO A 274 -20.02 9.52 -1.75
CA PRO A 274 -20.75 10.48 -2.59
C PRO A 274 -22.28 10.39 -2.47
N TRP A 275 -22.80 9.22 -2.12
CA TRP A 275 -24.23 8.94 -1.96
C TRP A 275 -24.70 8.88 -0.50
N GLY A 276 -23.81 9.07 0.48
CA GLY A 276 -24.16 9.01 1.91
C GLY A 276 -24.75 10.31 2.50
N LYS A 277 -24.99 11.34 1.67
CA LYS A 277 -25.42 12.68 2.11
C LYS A 277 -26.93 12.94 2.02
N GLU A 278 -27.75 11.90 2.01
CA GLU A 278 -29.21 12.02 2.05
C GLU A 278 -29.76 12.08 3.49
#